data_AF-A0A7T1IBT3-F1
#
_entry.id   AF-A0A7T1IBT3-F1
#
_cell.length_a   1.000
_cell.length_b   1.000
_cell.length_c   1.000
_cell.angle_alpha   90.00
_cell.angle_beta   90.00
_cell.angle_gamma   90.00
#
_symmetry.space_group_name_H-M   'P 1'
#
loop_
_entity.id
_entity.type
_entity.pdbx_description
1 polymer ?
#
loop_
_entity_poly.entity_id
_entity_poly.type
_entity_poly.pdbx_seq_one_letter_code
_entity_poly.pdbx_strand_id
1 'polypeptide(L)' 'MDDVSRSGEALVITKNGQPVAELHPCRGTRRASPFGLHLATRLDGDVVAPLDEPWDVLQ' A
#
# COMPACT_ATOMS: atom_id res chain seq x y z
N MET A 1 8.62 14.07 4.42
CA MET A 1 8.24 12.74 4.93
C MET A 1 8.58 12.62 6.40
N ASP A 2 9.79 12.97 6.83
CA ASP A 2 10.20 12.97 8.24
C ASP A 2 9.32 13.82 9.15
N ASP A 3 8.86 14.99 8.67
CA ASP A 3 7.95 15.84 9.44
C ASP A 3 6.57 15.18 9.66
N VAL A 4 6.06 14.49 8.65
CA VAL A 4 4.82 13.69 8.76
C VAL A 4 5.03 12.51 9.72
N SER A 5 6.17 11.82 9.61
CA SER A 5 6.53 10.73 10.53
C SER A 5 6.67 11.20 11.97
N ARG A 6 7.25 12.40 12.21
CA ARG A 6 7.47 12.97 13.53
C ARG A 6 6.20 13.56 14.14
N SER A 7 5.40 14.27 13.35
CA SER A 7 4.14 14.89 13.81
C SER A 7 3.03 13.87 14.00
N GLY A 8 3.01 12.80 13.20
CA GLY A 8 1.93 11.83 13.18
C GLY A 8 0.67 12.32 12.47
N GLU A 9 0.72 13.50 11.86
CA GLU A 9 -0.38 14.14 11.12
C GLU A 9 -0.29 13.84 9.62
N ALA A 10 -1.43 13.62 8.98
CA ALA A 10 -1.49 13.39 7.54
C ALA A 10 -1.32 14.71 6.77
N LEU A 11 -0.58 14.65 5.66
CA LEU A 11 -0.37 15.78 4.75
C LEU A 11 -1.16 15.57 3.45
N VAL A 12 -2.03 16.52 3.11
CA VAL A 12 -2.73 16.53 1.81
C VAL A 12 -1.83 17.15 0.75
N ILE A 13 -1.54 16.40 -0.31
CA ILE A 13 -0.74 16.85 -1.45
C ILE A 13 -1.71 17.35 -2.52
N THR A 14 -1.54 18.60 -2.94
CA THR A 14 -2.36 19.20 -4.00
C THR A 14 -1.54 19.45 -5.26
N LYS A 15 -2.20 19.40 -6.41
CA LYS A 15 -1.68 19.82 -7.71
C LYS A 15 -2.70 20.77 -8.34
N ASN A 16 -2.29 22.00 -8.64
CA ASN A 16 -3.17 23.07 -9.14
C ASN A 16 -4.39 23.35 -8.23
N GLY A 17 -4.17 23.34 -6.91
CA GLY A 17 -5.23 23.55 -5.91
C GLY A 17 -6.18 22.37 -5.72
N GLN A 18 -6.01 21.28 -6.48
CA GLN A 18 -6.81 20.05 -6.36
C GLN A 18 -6.04 19.01 -5.54
N PRO A 19 -6.64 18.38 -4.52
CA PRO A 19 -6.05 17.24 -3.81
C PRO A 19 -5.81 16.07 -4.76
N VAL A 20 -4.60 15.52 -4.74
CA VAL A 20 -4.20 14.38 -5.60
C VAL A 20 -3.67 13.19 -4.82
N ALA A 21 -3.20 13.39 -3.59
CA ALA A 21 -2.70 12.32 -2.74
C ALA A 21 -2.70 12.73 -1.27
N GLU A 22 -2.60 11.74 -0.39
CA GLU A 22 -2.36 11.94 1.03
C GLU A 22 -1.09 11.21 1.44
N LEU A 23 -0.25 11.87 2.23
CA LEU A 23 0.90 11.26 2.87
C LEU A 23 0.58 11.02 4.34
N HIS A 24 0.47 9.76 4.70
CA HIS A 24 0.26 9.31 6.08
C HIS A 24 1.59 8.90 6.73
N PRO A 25 1.75 9.10 8.04
CA PRO A 25 2.88 8.51 8.76
C PRO A 25 2.79 6.98 8.68
N CYS A 26 3.90 6.32 8.34
CA CYS A 26 3.97 4.87 8.43
C CYS A 26 3.96 4.46 9.91
N ARG A 27 2.85 3.87 10.36
CA ARG A 27 2.69 3.38 11.73
C ARG A 27 3.01 1.88 11.79
N GLY A 28 3.65 1.46 12.88
CA GLY A 28 4.00 0.06 13.15
C GLY A 28 5.49 -0.25 12.91
N THR A 29 5.95 -1.36 13.49
CA THR A 29 7.29 -1.88 13.25
C THR A 29 7.40 -2.46 11.85
N ARG A 30 8.51 -2.16 11.16
CA ARG A 30 8.86 -2.83 9.91
C ARG A 30 8.98 -4.33 10.18
N ARG A 31 8.07 -5.13 9.64
CA ARG A 31 8.17 -6.59 9.73
C ARG A 31 9.32 -7.08 8.87
N ALA A 32 10.04 -8.09 9.34
CA ALA A 32 11.13 -8.71 8.61
C ALA A 32 10.66 -9.48 7.36
N SER A 33 9.36 -9.80 7.28
CA SER A 33 8.77 -10.60 6.22
C SER A 33 7.35 -10.13 5.89
N PRO A 34 6.93 -10.18 4.62
CA PRO A 34 5.55 -9.94 4.22
C PRO A 34 4.60 -11.10 4.59
N PHE A 35 5.13 -12.29 4.88
CA PHE A 35 4.32 -13.44 5.27
C PHE A 35 3.54 -13.14 6.57
N GLY A 36 2.24 -13.46 6.57
CA GLY A 36 1.36 -13.24 7.73
C GLY A 36 0.86 -11.80 7.91
N LEU A 37 1.02 -10.91 6.93
CA LEU A 37 0.38 -9.58 6.94
C LEU A 37 -1.12 -9.63 6.66
N HIS A 38 -1.55 -10.58 5.83
CA HIS A 38 -2.94 -10.69 5.39
C HIS A 38 -3.57 -12.00 5.86
N LEU A 39 -3.68 -12.16 7.18
CA LEU A 39 -4.21 -13.38 7.81
C LEU A 39 -5.68 -13.65 7.47
N ALA A 40 -6.42 -12.61 7.10
CA ALA A 40 -7.83 -12.71 6.70
C ALA A 40 -8.03 -12.83 5.18
N THR A 41 -6.96 -12.99 4.39
CA THR A 41 -7.11 -13.22 2.96
C THR A 41 -7.88 -14.50 2.72
N ARG A 42 -8.94 -14.38 1.95
CA ARG A 42 -9.80 -15.48 1.52
C ARG A 42 -9.84 -15.50 0.00
N LEU A 43 -9.79 -16.70 -0.57
CA LEU A 43 -10.12 -16.92 -1.97
C LEU A 43 -11.64 -17.06 -2.09
N ASP A 44 -12.27 -16.18 -2.83
CA ASP A 44 -13.67 -16.30 -3.21
C ASP A 44 -13.74 -16.85 -4.63
N GLY A 45 -14.13 -18.13 -4.75
CA GLY A 45 -14.14 -18.88 -6.01
C GLY A 45 -12.93 -19.82 -6.17
N ASP A 46 -12.90 -20.54 -7.29
CA ASP A 46 -11.87 -21.54 -7.58
C ASP A 46 -10.73 -20.95 -8.43
N VAL A 47 -9.50 -21.32 -8.08
CA VAL A 47 -8.32 -21.04 -8.93
C VAL A 47 -8.27 -22.11 -10.03
N VAL A 48 -8.74 -21.77 -11.22
CA VAL A 48 -8.91 -22.73 -12.32
C VAL A 48 -7.60 -23.03 -13.05
N ALA A 49 -6.79 -22.01 -13.35
CA ALA A 49 -5.48 -22.15 -13.98
C ALA A 49 -4.66 -20.85 -13.83
N PRO A 50 -3.32 -20.90 -13.93
CA PRO A 50 -2.50 -19.70 -14.06
C PRO A 50 -2.87 -18.91 -15.33
N LEU A 51 -2.77 -17.58 -15.27
CA LEU A 51 -2.81 -16.74 -16.46
C LEU A 51 -1.43 -16.76 -17.12
N ASP A 52 -1.37 -17.04 -18.42
CA ASP A 52 -0.13 -16.91 -19.23
C ASP A 52 0.03 -15.46 -19.71
N GLU A 53 -0.11 -14.53 -18.77
CA GLU A 53 -0.01 -13.09 -19.02
C GLU A 53 1.16 -12.53 -18.22
N PRO A 54 2.06 -11.74 -18.85
CA PRO A 54 3.12 -11.07 -18.12
C PRO A 54 2.52 -10.08 -17.14
N TRP A 55 2.81 -10.30 -15.86
CA TRP A 55 2.36 -9.42 -14.79
C TRP A 55 3.25 -8.17 -14.74
N ASP A 56 2.76 -7.06 -15.29
CA ASP A 56 3.45 -5.77 -15.32
C ASP A 56 3.40 -5.09 -13.93
N VAL A 57 4.23 -5.55 -13.01
CA VAL A 57 4.46 -4.87 -11.73
C VAL A 57 5.89 -4.40 -11.67
N LEU A 58 6.01 -3.07 -11.87
CA LEU A 58 7.20 -2.19 -11.86
C LEU A 58 7.66 -1.77 -13.27
N GLN A 59 7.05 -0.70 -13.77
CA GLN A 59 7.70 0.30 -14.63
C GLN A 59 8.12 1.48 -13.74
#